data_AF-A2DBW0-F1
#
_entry.id   AF-A2DBW0-F1
#
_cell.length_a   1.000
_cell.length_b   1.000
_cell.length_c   1.000
_cell.angle_alpha   90.00
_cell.angle_beta   90.00
_cell.angle_gamma   90.00
#
_symmetry.space_group_name_H-M   'P 1'
#
loop_
_entity.id
_entity.type
_entity.pdbx_description
1 polymer ?
#
loop_
_entity_poly.entity_id
_entity_poly.type
_entity_poly.pdbx_seq_one_letter_code
_entity_poly.pdbx_strand_id
1 'polypeptide(L)'
;MKSVWDSTKAAFNSAKSAVKDNAKKLATKVKEASTPEDPMGFRVLLSESQELKREAKTCANKIQVIRINILNVASTIYDIATNTSEILQTEESLQYKQSIDVYHANMKKLADELLPLYVEKPYDDVLKMIKELSPLFKEVSDIHDKITLNKAINKAQSAISEKSAQKSSDKIADYNKQLQDLHSTITEKLTLIDTEMANAKRKSFLALTFYFEQFITASEKIGLTSQ
;
A
#
# COMPACT_ATOMS: atom_id res chain seq x y z
N MET A 1 -8.49 -73.38 -9.08
CA MET A 1 -8.89 -72.34 -8.10
C MET A 1 -7.84 -71.24 -7.92
N LYS A 2 -6.53 -71.56 -7.80
CA LYS A 2 -5.46 -70.54 -7.62
C LYS A 2 -5.35 -69.53 -8.79
N SER A 3 -5.49 -69.98 -10.05
CA SER A 3 -5.39 -69.09 -11.22
C SER A 3 -6.54 -68.09 -11.39
N VAL A 4 -7.74 -68.43 -10.90
CA VAL A 4 -8.90 -67.52 -10.92
C VAL A 4 -8.69 -66.41 -9.90
N TRP A 5 -8.22 -66.75 -8.70
CA TRP A 5 -7.90 -65.79 -7.65
C TRP A 5 -6.82 -64.79 -8.07
N ASP A 6 -5.75 -65.28 -8.71
CA ASP A 6 -4.67 -64.42 -9.21
C ASP A 6 -5.15 -63.48 -10.32
N SER A 7 -6.04 -63.97 -11.21
CA SER A 7 -6.66 -63.14 -12.26
C SER A 7 -7.59 -62.08 -11.69
N THR A 8 -8.41 -62.42 -10.69
CA THR A 8 -9.29 -61.45 -10.00
C THR A 8 -8.48 -60.40 -9.23
N LYS A 9 -7.37 -60.81 -8.59
CA LYS A 9 -6.47 -59.88 -7.88
C LYS A 9 -5.74 -58.94 -8.84
N ALA A 10 -5.32 -59.42 -10.01
CA ALA A 10 -4.74 -58.59 -11.05
C ALA A 10 -5.75 -57.59 -11.61
N ALA A 11 -6.99 -58.03 -11.90
CA ALA A 11 -8.06 -57.15 -12.35
C ALA A 11 -8.42 -56.07 -11.32
N PHE A 12 -8.49 -56.44 -10.03
CA PHE A 12 -8.75 -55.50 -8.94
C PHE A 12 -7.64 -54.46 -8.79
N ASN A 13 -6.37 -54.88 -8.87
CA ASN A 13 -5.24 -53.96 -8.80
C ASN A 13 -5.17 -53.02 -10.00
N SER A 14 -5.49 -53.53 -11.20
CA SER A 14 -5.59 -52.71 -12.42
C SER A 14 -6.72 -51.69 -12.31
N ALA A 15 -7.90 -52.09 -11.82
CA ALA A 15 -9.02 -51.17 -11.57
C ALA A 15 -8.66 -50.11 -10.53
N LYS A 16 -7.98 -50.49 -9.45
CA LYS A 16 -7.52 -49.57 -8.41
C LYS A 16 -6.50 -48.56 -8.95
N SER A 17 -5.59 -48.98 -9.83
CA SER A 17 -4.65 -48.07 -10.51
C SER A 17 -5.39 -47.12 -11.43
N ALA A 18 -6.33 -47.61 -12.26
CA ALA A 18 -7.10 -46.79 -13.17
C ALA A 18 -7.95 -45.74 -12.45
N VAL A 19 -8.56 -46.09 -11.30
CA VAL A 19 -9.28 -45.14 -10.45
C VAL A 19 -8.33 -44.09 -9.87
N LYS A 20 -7.14 -44.49 -9.41
CA LYS A 20 -6.13 -43.57 -8.88
C LYS A 20 -5.61 -42.61 -9.96
N ASP A 21 -5.38 -43.10 -11.17
CA ASP A 21 -4.91 -42.31 -12.30
C ASP A 21 -5.99 -41.36 -12.81
N ASN A 22 -7.26 -41.78 -12.82
CA ASN A 22 -8.38 -40.90 -13.11
C ASN A 22 -8.58 -39.84 -12.05
N ALA A 23 -8.46 -40.17 -10.76
CA ALA A 23 -8.51 -39.19 -9.67
C ALA A 23 -7.36 -38.18 -9.76
N LYS A 24 -6.16 -38.64 -10.14
CA LYS A 24 -4.99 -37.78 -10.35
C LYS A 24 -5.18 -36.85 -11.56
N LYS A 25 -5.67 -37.37 -12.69
CA LYS A 25 -6.04 -36.57 -13.88
C LYS A 25 -7.15 -35.57 -13.58
N LEU A 26 -8.13 -35.93 -12.75
CA LEU A 26 -9.18 -35.00 -12.30
C LEU A 26 -8.58 -33.90 -11.43
N ALA A 27 -7.70 -34.25 -10.47
CA ALA A 27 -7.01 -33.29 -9.62
C ALA A 27 -6.10 -32.34 -10.42
N THR A 28 -5.42 -32.83 -11.47
CA THR A 28 -4.63 -32.00 -12.37
C THR A 28 -5.52 -31.09 -13.23
N LYS A 29 -6.63 -31.59 -13.79
CA LYS A 29 -7.60 -30.78 -14.53
C LYS A 29 -8.38 -29.78 -13.65
N VAL A 30 -8.46 -30.03 -12.35
CA VAL A 30 -8.97 -29.07 -11.36
C VAL A 30 -7.89 -28.04 -11.04
N LYS A 31 -6.63 -28.45 -10.91
CA LYS A 31 -5.48 -27.56 -10.72
C LYS A 31 -5.24 -26.60 -11.89
N GLU A 32 -5.25 -27.09 -13.13
CA GLU A 32 -5.11 -26.29 -14.35
C GLU A 32 -6.29 -25.33 -14.56
N ALA A 33 -7.49 -25.71 -14.12
CA ALA A 33 -8.66 -24.82 -14.09
C ALA A 33 -8.66 -23.84 -12.89
N SER A 34 -7.69 -23.95 -11.99
CA SER A 34 -7.60 -23.17 -10.74
C SER A 34 -6.38 -22.25 -10.67
N THR A 35 -5.53 -22.19 -11.68
CA THR A 35 -4.70 -21.00 -11.89
C THR A 35 -5.65 -19.88 -12.29
N PRO A 36 -5.81 -18.82 -11.47
CA PRO A 36 -6.62 -17.68 -11.86
C PRO A 36 -5.93 -17.07 -13.06
N GLU A 37 -6.50 -17.24 -14.24
CA GLU A 37 -6.38 -16.21 -15.25
C GLU A 37 -6.83 -14.92 -14.55
N ASP A 38 -6.02 -13.87 -14.64
CA ASP A 38 -6.38 -12.53 -14.23
C ASP A 38 -6.79 -11.77 -15.50
N PRO A 39 -7.96 -12.09 -16.08
CA PRO A 39 -8.33 -11.63 -17.42
C PRO A 39 -8.49 -10.11 -17.49
N MET A 40 -8.57 -9.44 -16.34
CA MET A 40 -8.74 -8.00 -16.24
C MET A 40 -7.53 -7.31 -15.60
N GLY A 41 -6.44 -8.00 -15.27
CA GLY A 41 -5.23 -7.34 -14.75
C GLY A 41 -5.37 -6.74 -13.34
N PHE A 42 -6.27 -7.25 -12.49
CA PHE A 42 -6.42 -6.77 -11.12
C PHE A 42 -5.14 -6.93 -10.28
N ARG A 43 -4.28 -7.91 -10.60
CA ARG A 43 -2.97 -8.07 -9.95
C ARG A 43 -2.04 -6.89 -10.27
N VAL A 44 -2.11 -6.35 -11.48
CA VAL A 44 -1.34 -5.16 -11.88
C VAL A 44 -1.83 -3.96 -11.09
N LEU A 45 -3.15 -3.71 -11.07
CA LEU A 45 -3.74 -2.62 -10.30
C LEU A 45 -3.43 -2.74 -8.79
N LEU A 46 -3.45 -3.96 -8.24
CA LEU A 46 -3.08 -4.21 -6.85
C LEU A 46 -1.59 -3.88 -6.62
N SER A 47 -0.70 -4.30 -7.51
CA SER A 47 0.73 -4.01 -7.43
C SER A 47 1.00 -2.51 -7.47
N GLU A 48 0.39 -1.79 -8.42
CA GLU A 48 0.48 -0.33 -8.53
C GLU A 48 0.01 0.37 -7.25
N SER A 49 -1.12 -0.06 -6.68
CA SER A 49 -1.62 0.48 -5.41
C SER A 49 -0.63 0.27 -4.25
N GLN A 50 0.06 -0.88 -4.22
CA GLN A 50 1.02 -1.22 -3.19
C GLN A 50 2.33 -0.44 -3.34
N GLU A 51 2.74 -0.16 -4.57
CA GLU A 51 3.89 0.68 -4.87
C GLU A 51 3.66 2.12 -4.43
N LEU A 52 2.53 2.72 -4.83
CA LEU A 52 2.13 4.06 -4.39
C LEU A 52 2.06 4.15 -2.86
N LYS A 53 1.52 3.11 -2.19
CA LYS A 53 1.48 3.03 -0.73
C LYS A 53 2.86 3.04 -0.10
N ARG A 54 3.78 2.25 -0.66
CA ARG A 54 5.16 2.15 -0.18
C ARG A 54 5.87 3.48 -0.35
N GLU A 55 5.68 4.14 -1.49
CA GLU A 55 6.28 5.42 -1.78
C GLU A 55 5.76 6.51 -0.81
N ALA A 56 4.44 6.66 -0.67
CA ALA A 56 3.84 7.62 0.25
C ALA A 56 4.32 7.43 1.70
N LYS A 57 4.36 6.18 2.17
CA LYS A 57 4.88 5.85 3.51
C LYS A 57 6.37 6.20 3.66
N THR A 58 7.16 5.95 2.62
CA THR A 58 8.60 6.27 2.64
C THR A 58 8.82 7.77 2.74
N CYS A 59 8.05 8.57 1.99
CA CYS A 59 8.08 10.02 2.07
C CYS A 59 7.68 10.54 3.45
N ALA A 60 6.53 10.09 3.98
CA ALA A 60 6.06 10.48 5.32
C ALA A 60 7.10 10.16 6.40
N ASN A 61 7.68 8.95 6.39
CA ASN A 61 8.72 8.56 7.35
C ASN A 61 9.96 9.46 7.26
N LYS A 62 10.41 9.82 6.04
CA LYS A 62 11.56 10.72 5.87
C LYS A 62 11.28 12.10 6.44
N ILE A 63 10.06 12.60 6.29
CA ILE A 63 9.62 13.88 6.86
C ILE A 63 9.64 13.83 8.39
N GLN A 64 9.16 12.74 8.99
CA GLN A 64 9.23 12.54 10.44
C GLN A 64 10.68 12.55 10.97
N VAL A 65 11.61 11.91 10.25
CA VAL A 65 13.04 11.96 10.60
C VAL A 65 13.57 13.39 10.53
N ILE A 66 13.23 14.16 9.50
CA ILE A 66 13.62 15.57 9.37
C ILE A 66 13.09 16.39 10.55
N ARG A 67 11.82 16.21 10.94
CA ARG A 67 11.20 16.90 12.08
C ARG A 67 11.98 16.64 13.37
N ILE A 68 12.29 15.37 13.65
CA ILE A 68 13.06 14.96 14.84
C ILE A 68 14.45 15.61 14.81
N ASN A 69 15.13 15.60 13.66
CA ASN A 69 16.46 16.19 13.55
C ASN A 69 16.45 17.71 13.78
N ILE A 70 15.45 18.43 13.24
CA ILE A 70 15.28 19.87 13.49
C ILE A 70 15.12 20.15 14.97
N LEU A 71 14.25 19.41 15.66
CA LEU A 71 14.02 19.56 17.10
C LEU A 71 15.28 19.28 17.92
N ASN A 72 16.02 18.22 17.58
CA ASN A 72 17.25 17.86 18.28
C ASN A 72 18.33 18.95 18.12
N VAL A 73 18.51 19.48 16.90
CA VAL A 73 19.47 20.55 16.63
C VAL A 73 19.08 21.82 17.37
N ALA A 74 17.81 22.22 17.30
CA ALA A 74 17.31 23.41 17.97
C ALA A 74 17.46 23.33 19.50
N SER A 75 17.15 22.17 20.09
CA SER A 75 17.30 21.93 21.53
C SER A 75 18.78 21.97 21.95
N THR A 76 19.66 21.37 21.16
CA THR A 76 21.11 21.38 21.44
C THR A 76 21.67 22.81 21.44
N ILE A 77 21.30 23.62 20.45
CA ILE A 77 21.72 25.04 20.38
C ILE A 77 21.18 25.82 21.58
N TYR A 78 19.93 25.56 21.96
CA TYR A 78 19.28 26.16 23.12
C TYR A 78 20.02 25.87 24.44
N ASP A 79 20.39 24.61 24.66
CA ASP A 79 21.10 24.19 25.88
C ASP A 79 22.50 24.83 25.94
N ILE A 80 23.22 24.86 24.81
CA ILE A 80 24.54 25.52 24.73
C ILE A 80 24.42 27.01 25.06
N ALA A 81 23.44 27.72 24.48
CA ALA A 81 23.25 29.14 24.72
C ALA A 81 22.86 29.44 26.16
N THR A 82 22.00 28.59 26.74
CA THR A 82 21.59 28.69 28.14
C THR A 82 22.79 28.54 29.08
N ASN A 83 23.54 27.45 28.95
CA ASN A 83 24.73 27.20 29.77
C ASN A 83 25.78 28.31 29.60
N THR A 84 26.02 28.75 28.37
CA THR A 84 26.97 29.84 28.08
C THR A 84 26.55 31.15 28.76
N SER A 85 25.26 31.49 28.73
CA SER A 85 24.73 32.68 29.39
C SER A 85 24.88 32.63 30.91
N GLU A 86 24.65 31.45 31.52
CA GLU A 86 24.76 31.23 32.95
C GLU A 86 26.20 31.31 33.46
N ILE A 87 27.15 30.83 32.65
CA ILE A 87 28.59 30.88 32.97
C ILE A 87 29.13 32.31 32.82
N LEU A 88 28.84 32.98 31.70
CA LEU A 88 29.45 34.27 31.38
C LEU A 88 28.79 35.44 32.09
N GLN A 89 27.46 35.42 32.21
CA GLN A 89 26.65 36.49 32.83
C GLN A 89 26.95 37.90 32.28
N THR A 90 27.42 38.00 31.04
CA THR A 90 27.63 39.27 30.36
C THR A 90 26.33 39.71 29.68
N GLU A 91 26.19 41.01 29.43
CA GLU A 91 25.04 41.53 28.67
C GLU A 91 24.95 40.87 27.29
N GLU A 92 26.09 40.68 26.62
CA GLU A 92 26.18 40.03 25.31
C GLU A 92 25.71 38.57 25.34
N SER A 93 26.10 37.78 26.36
CA SER A 93 25.68 36.38 26.46
C SER A 93 24.18 36.25 26.74
N LEU A 94 23.61 37.19 27.50
CA LEU A 94 22.16 37.26 27.76
C LEU A 94 21.38 37.66 26.50
N GLN A 95 21.86 38.64 25.74
CA GLN A 95 21.24 39.04 24.46
C GLN A 95 21.31 37.90 23.42
N TYR A 96 22.43 37.18 23.37
CA TYR A 96 22.56 35.99 22.52
C TYR A 96 21.54 34.91 22.90
N LYS A 97 21.39 34.61 24.19
CA LYS A 97 20.38 33.66 24.68
C LYS A 97 18.97 34.05 24.25
N GLN A 98 18.58 35.31 24.39
CA GLN A 98 17.25 35.78 23.97
C GLN A 98 17.00 35.54 22.47
N SER A 99 18.02 35.72 21.63
CA SER A 99 17.94 35.44 20.20
C SER A 99 17.75 33.93 19.93
N ILE A 100 18.43 33.08 20.72
CA ILE A 100 18.28 31.62 20.67
C ILE A 100 16.91 31.15 21.19
N ASP A 101 16.34 31.81 22.21
CA ASP A 101 14.97 31.50 22.69
C ASP A 101 13.95 31.65 21.55
N VAL A 102 14.06 32.74 20.77
CA VAL A 102 13.20 33.01 19.61
C VAL A 102 13.45 31.98 18.50
N TYR A 103 14.71 31.67 18.20
CA TYR A 103 15.07 30.64 17.22
C TYR A 103 14.47 29.27 17.59
N HIS A 104 14.65 28.84 18.85
CA HIS A 104 14.16 27.56 19.34
C HIS A 104 12.63 27.46 19.25
N ALA A 105 11.90 28.51 19.62
CA ALA A 105 10.45 28.56 19.50
C ALA A 105 9.99 28.43 18.03
N ASN A 106 10.67 29.13 17.11
CA ASN A 106 10.37 29.05 15.68
C ASN A 106 10.66 27.66 15.10
N MET A 107 11.75 27.01 15.52
CA MET A 107 12.09 25.65 15.10
C MET A 107 11.08 24.63 15.59
N LYS A 108 10.61 24.78 16.83
CA LYS A 108 9.57 23.94 17.37
C LYS A 108 8.26 24.09 16.60
N LYS A 109 7.84 25.33 16.31
CA LYS A 109 6.66 25.61 15.47
C LYS A 109 6.80 25.00 14.07
N LEU A 110 7.96 25.13 13.44
CA LEU A 110 8.23 24.51 12.14
C LEU A 110 8.06 22.99 12.21
N ALA A 111 8.72 22.34 13.16
CA ALA A 111 8.74 20.89 13.27
C ALA A 111 7.41 20.28 13.73
N ASP A 112 6.70 20.93 14.66
CA ASP A 112 5.50 20.37 15.29
C ASP A 112 4.20 20.77 14.60
N GLU A 113 4.17 21.91 13.90
CA GLU A 113 2.94 22.43 13.28
C GLU A 113 3.05 22.46 11.75
N LEU A 114 4.07 23.11 11.21
CA LEU A 114 4.13 23.43 9.79
C LEU A 114 4.51 22.25 8.91
N LEU A 115 5.54 21.49 9.29
CA LEU A 115 5.95 20.28 8.56
C LEU A 115 4.84 19.22 8.55
N PRO A 116 4.16 18.90 9.67
CA PRO A 116 2.99 18.02 9.64
C PRO A 116 1.89 18.49 8.70
N LEU A 117 1.54 19.78 8.75
CA LEU A 117 0.40 20.30 8.00
C LEU A 117 0.65 20.39 6.50
N TYR A 118 1.82 20.89 6.09
CA TYR A 118 2.09 21.23 4.70
C TYR A 118 2.97 20.23 3.96
N VAL A 119 3.69 19.37 4.69
CA VAL A 119 4.66 18.44 4.10
C VAL A 119 4.24 16.98 4.31
N GLU A 120 3.82 16.61 5.54
CA GLU A 120 3.43 15.24 5.88
C GLU A 120 1.99 14.91 5.46
N LYS A 121 1.02 15.77 5.83
CA LYS A 121 -0.40 15.56 5.57
C LYS A 121 -0.76 15.22 4.12
N PRO A 122 -0.15 15.82 3.07
CA PRO A 122 -0.43 15.42 1.69
C PRO A 122 -0.20 13.92 1.42
N TYR A 123 0.81 13.31 2.07
CA TYR A 123 1.06 11.87 1.95
C TYR A 123 0.07 11.04 2.78
N ASP A 124 -0.38 11.54 3.93
CA ASP A 124 -1.44 10.89 4.72
C ASP A 124 -2.77 10.84 3.97
N ASP A 125 -3.11 11.92 3.25
CA ASP A 125 -4.30 11.99 2.40
C ASP A 125 -4.21 10.93 1.29
N VAL A 126 -3.06 10.77 0.63
CA VAL A 126 -2.80 9.69 -0.35
C VAL A 126 -2.94 8.30 0.27
N LEU A 127 -2.37 8.07 1.45
CA LEU A 127 -2.47 6.78 2.16
C LEU A 127 -3.92 6.45 2.52
N LYS A 128 -4.73 7.45 2.86
CA LYS A 128 -6.16 7.29 3.11
C LYS A 128 -6.90 6.87 1.84
N MET A 129 -6.63 7.51 0.70
CA MET A 129 -7.24 7.15 -0.59
C MET A 129 -6.88 5.71 -1.00
N ILE A 130 -5.63 5.29 -0.80
CA ILE A 130 -5.20 3.90 -1.06
C ILE A 130 -5.93 2.91 -0.14
N LYS A 131 -6.16 3.27 1.12
CA LYS A 131 -6.91 2.42 2.07
C LYS A 131 -8.34 2.17 1.58
N GLU A 132 -8.96 3.15 0.92
CA GLU A 132 -10.29 3.04 0.33
C GLU A 132 -10.36 2.06 -0.86
N LEU A 133 -9.23 1.67 -1.47
CA LEU A 133 -9.18 0.61 -2.49
C LEU A 133 -9.31 -0.80 -1.89
N SER A 134 -8.96 -0.99 -0.61
CA SER A 134 -8.99 -2.31 0.05
C SER A 134 -10.34 -3.02 -0.03
N PRO A 135 -11.49 -2.38 0.26
CA PRO A 135 -12.79 -3.03 0.09
C PRO A 135 -13.08 -3.44 -1.36
N LEU A 136 -12.62 -2.66 -2.35
CA LEU A 136 -12.83 -2.97 -3.77
C LEU A 136 -12.02 -4.19 -4.20
N PHE A 137 -10.74 -4.28 -3.80
CA PHE A 137 -9.92 -5.47 -4.06
C PHE A 137 -10.45 -6.72 -3.35
N LYS A 138 -11.06 -6.55 -2.18
CA LYS A 138 -11.77 -7.65 -1.52
C LYS A 138 -12.99 -8.10 -2.33
N GLU A 139 -13.79 -7.18 -2.83
CA GLU A 139 -14.95 -7.47 -3.66
C GLU A 139 -14.56 -8.21 -4.95
N VAL A 140 -13.47 -7.78 -5.59
CA VAL A 140 -12.87 -8.49 -6.75
C VAL A 140 -12.54 -9.94 -6.39
N SER A 141 -11.89 -10.17 -5.25
CA SER A 141 -11.56 -11.53 -4.78
C SER A 141 -12.83 -12.36 -4.55
N ASP A 142 -13.84 -11.79 -3.90
CA ASP A 142 -15.10 -12.47 -3.59
C ASP A 142 -15.86 -12.84 -4.88
N ILE A 143 -15.85 -11.98 -5.91
CA ILE A 143 -16.46 -12.27 -7.21
C ILE A 143 -15.67 -13.34 -7.97
N HIS A 144 -14.33 -13.29 -7.92
CA HIS A 144 -13.50 -14.32 -8.52
C HIS A 144 -13.78 -15.71 -7.94
N ASP A 145 -13.97 -15.80 -6.62
CA ASP A 145 -14.35 -17.05 -5.93
C ASP A 145 -15.74 -17.53 -6.38
N LYS A 146 -16.71 -16.62 -6.50
CA LYS A 146 -18.05 -16.94 -7.03
C LYS A 146 -17.98 -17.47 -8.47
N ILE A 147 -17.17 -16.88 -9.35
CA ILE A 147 -16.99 -17.34 -10.73
C ILE A 147 -16.38 -18.75 -10.73
N THR A 148 -15.32 -18.96 -9.94
CA THR A 148 -14.64 -20.26 -9.84
C THR A 148 -15.58 -21.35 -9.36
N LEU A 149 -16.39 -21.06 -8.34
CA LEU A 149 -17.40 -21.98 -7.83
C LEU A 149 -18.49 -22.27 -8.86
N ASN A 150 -18.99 -21.26 -9.59
CA ASN A 150 -19.99 -21.49 -10.64
C ASN A 150 -19.42 -22.27 -11.83
N LYS A 151 -18.16 -22.06 -12.21
CA LYS A 151 -17.48 -22.88 -13.22
C LYS A 151 -17.35 -24.35 -12.76
N ALA A 152 -17.03 -24.58 -11.49
CA ALA A 152 -16.94 -25.92 -10.92
C ALA A 152 -18.32 -26.62 -10.87
N ILE A 153 -19.37 -25.91 -10.44
CA ILE A 153 -20.75 -26.39 -10.46
C ILE A 153 -21.18 -26.73 -11.89
N ASN A 154 -20.89 -25.85 -12.86
CA ASN A 154 -21.18 -26.09 -14.26
C ASN A 154 -20.54 -27.37 -14.76
N LYS A 155 -19.24 -27.55 -14.52
CA LYS A 155 -18.50 -28.75 -14.91
C LYS A 155 -19.09 -30.02 -14.29
N ALA A 156 -19.60 -29.94 -13.06
CA ALA A 156 -20.27 -31.05 -12.39
C ALA A 156 -21.69 -31.31 -12.92
N GLN A 157 -22.45 -30.27 -13.27
CA GLN A 157 -23.84 -30.36 -13.72
C GLN A 157 -24.00 -30.64 -15.21
N SER A 158 -23.05 -30.23 -16.06
CA SER A 158 -23.00 -30.63 -17.47
C SER A 158 -22.74 -32.13 -17.65
N ALA A 159 -22.36 -32.85 -16.58
CA ALA A 159 -22.36 -34.31 -16.55
C ALA A 159 -23.75 -34.93 -16.27
N ILE A 160 -24.79 -34.12 -15.97
CA ILE A 160 -26.09 -34.57 -15.44
C ILE A 160 -27.30 -34.01 -16.23
N SER A 161 -27.34 -32.74 -16.68
CA SER A 161 -28.39 -32.22 -17.60
C SER A 161 -28.07 -30.85 -18.26
N GLU A 162 -28.62 -30.59 -19.45
CA GLU A 162 -28.40 -29.35 -20.25
C GLU A 162 -29.14 -28.09 -19.71
N LYS A 163 -30.34 -28.21 -19.11
CA LYS A 163 -31.12 -27.02 -18.64
C LYS A 163 -30.50 -26.28 -17.45
N SER A 164 -29.64 -26.94 -16.67
CA SER A 164 -28.86 -26.33 -15.59
C SER A 164 -27.68 -25.48 -16.07
N ALA A 165 -27.14 -25.78 -17.26
CA ALA A 165 -25.99 -25.06 -17.81
C ALA A 165 -26.34 -23.60 -18.19
N GLN A 166 -27.57 -23.34 -18.67
CA GLN A 166 -28.00 -22.00 -19.09
C GLN A 166 -28.07 -21.01 -17.90
N LYS A 167 -28.76 -21.37 -16.81
CA LYS A 167 -28.92 -20.49 -15.62
C LYS A 167 -27.60 -20.12 -14.94
N SER A 168 -26.59 -20.98 -15.06
CA SER A 168 -25.28 -20.72 -14.50
C SER A 168 -24.36 -19.98 -15.48
N SER A 169 -24.64 -19.99 -16.77
CA SER A 169 -24.00 -19.13 -17.77
C SER A 169 -24.37 -17.66 -17.54
N ASP A 170 -25.65 -17.38 -17.30
CA ASP A 170 -26.16 -16.02 -17.04
C ASP A 170 -25.55 -15.40 -15.77
N LYS A 171 -25.32 -16.21 -14.72
CA LYS A 171 -24.64 -15.75 -13.49
C LYS A 171 -23.17 -15.41 -13.70
N ILE A 172 -22.47 -16.19 -14.52
CA ILE A 172 -21.06 -15.92 -14.84
C ILE A 172 -20.96 -14.64 -15.68
N ALA A 173 -21.90 -14.41 -16.60
CA ALA A 173 -21.98 -13.16 -17.36
C ALA A 173 -22.19 -11.94 -16.43
N ASP A 174 -23.10 -12.03 -15.46
CA ASP A 174 -23.33 -10.97 -14.48
C ASP A 174 -22.09 -10.69 -13.61
N TYR A 175 -21.41 -11.73 -13.12
CA TYR A 175 -20.15 -11.56 -12.38
C TYR A 175 -19.03 -10.95 -13.21
N ASN A 176 -18.91 -11.33 -14.49
CA ASN A 176 -17.94 -10.71 -15.39
C ASN A 176 -18.24 -9.22 -15.60
N LYS A 177 -19.52 -8.84 -15.68
CA LYS A 177 -19.92 -7.43 -15.74
C LYS A 177 -19.54 -6.69 -14.46
N GLN A 178 -19.80 -7.26 -13.29
CA GLN A 178 -19.40 -6.68 -12.00
C GLN A 178 -17.87 -6.50 -11.91
N LEU A 179 -17.09 -7.48 -12.39
CA LEU A 179 -15.63 -7.34 -12.47
C LEU A 179 -15.24 -6.20 -13.44
N GLN A 180 -15.89 -6.06 -14.58
CA GLN A 180 -15.59 -4.97 -15.52
C GLN A 180 -15.87 -3.59 -14.89
N ASP A 181 -16.98 -3.45 -14.17
CA ASP A 181 -17.36 -2.21 -13.49
C ASP A 181 -16.37 -1.88 -12.34
N LEU A 182 -15.96 -2.89 -11.57
CA LEU A 182 -14.93 -2.74 -10.53
C LEU A 182 -13.57 -2.39 -11.12
N HIS A 183 -13.20 -2.98 -12.25
CA HIS A 183 -11.97 -2.65 -12.94
C HIS A 183 -11.94 -1.16 -13.31
N SER A 184 -12.99 -0.65 -13.98
CA SER A 184 -13.09 0.78 -14.32
C SER A 184 -12.97 1.66 -13.08
N THR A 185 -13.71 1.31 -12.02
CA THR A 185 -13.72 2.06 -10.76
C THR A 185 -12.34 2.10 -10.09
N ILE A 186 -11.64 0.96 -10.03
CA ILE A 186 -10.31 0.87 -9.42
C ILE A 186 -9.29 1.64 -10.28
N THR A 187 -9.34 1.50 -11.61
CA THR A 187 -8.47 2.25 -12.52
C THR A 187 -8.63 3.75 -12.35
N GLU A 188 -9.86 4.27 -12.37
CA GLU A 188 -10.14 5.69 -12.18
C GLU A 188 -9.63 6.21 -10.83
N LYS A 189 -9.86 5.45 -9.75
CA LYS A 189 -9.34 5.80 -8.42
C LYS A 189 -7.82 5.76 -8.37
N LEU A 190 -7.17 4.80 -9.02
CA LEU A 190 -5.70 4.73 -9.08
C LEU A 190 -5.11 5.90 -9.86
N THR A 191 -5.70 6.29 -10.99
CA THR A 191 -5.28 7.48 -11.74
C THR A 191 -5.39 8.75 -10.88
N LEU A 192 -6.46 8.87 -10.09
CA LEU A 192 -6.61 9.97 -9.15
C LEU A 192 -5.56 9.91 -8.03
N ILE A 193 -5.29 8.74 -7.46
CA ILE A 193 -4.25 8.56 -6.43
C ILE A 193 -2.86 8.92 -6.97
N ASP A 194 -2.53 8.50 -8.19
CA ASP A 194 -1.25 8.84 -8.83
C ASP A 194 -1.10 10.36 -9.02
N THR A 195 -2.18 11.02 -9.47
CA THR A 195 -2.24 12.48 -9.56
C THR A 195 -2.04 13.15 -8.20
N GLU A 196 -2.72 12.66 -7.15
CA GLU A 196 -2.57 13.18 -5.80
C GLU A 196 -1.19 12.90 -5.21
N MET A 197 -0.55 11.78 -5.58
CA MET A 197 0.83 11.49 -5.20
C MET A 197 1.82 12.48 -5.83
N ALA A 198 1.65 12.81 -7.11
CA ALA A 198 2.44 13.85 -7.77
C ALA A 198 2.21 15.23 -7.13
N ASN A 199 0.95 15.56 -6.80
CA ASN A 199 0.59 16.79 -6.10
C ASN A 199 1.20 16.85 -4.69
N ALA A 200 1.19 15.74 -3.94
CA ALA A 200 1.81 15.64 -2.63
C ALA A 200 3.32 15.93 -2.72
N LYS A 201 4.04 15.26 -3.63
CA LYS A 201 5.47 15.54 -3.87
C LYS A 201 5.73 17.01 -4.15
N ARG A 202 4.95 17.64 -5.03
CA ARG A 202 5.12 19.04 -5.39
C ARG A 202 4.85 19.99 -4.22
N LYS A 203 3.73 19.80 -3.50
CA LYS A 203 3.35 20.64 -2.35
C LYS A 203 4.39 20.53 -1.24
N SER A 204 4.79 19.31 -0.90
CA SER A 204 5.79 19.03 0.12
C SER A 204 7.16 19.60 -0.25
N PHE A 205 7.58 19.52 -1.52
CA PHE A 205 8.82 20.15 -1.99
C PHE A 205 8.78 21.68 -1.83
N LEU A 206 7.73 22.34 -2.31
CA LEU A 206 7.61 23.80 -2.21
C LEU A 206 7.58 24.27 -0.75
N ALA A 207 6.83 23.57 0.10
CA ALA A 207 6.77 23.88 1.53
C ALA A 207 8.13 23.67 2.22
N LEU A 208 8.84 22.57 1.93
CA LEU A 208 10.18 22.34 2.47
C LEU A 208 11.16 23.41 2.02
N THR A 209 11.19 23.78 0.74
CA THR A 209 12.06 24.85 0.24
C THR A 209 11.77 26.17 0.94
N PHE A 210 10.50 26.56 1.02
CA PHE A 210 10.10 27.79 1.70
C PHE A 210 10.55 27.80 3.17
N TYR A 211 10.30 26.74 3.92
CA TYR A 211 10.67 26.69 5.32
C TYR A 211 12.18 26.55 5.55
N PHE A 212 12.89 25.91 4.62
CA PHE A 212 14.35 25.84 4.66
C PHE A 212 14.98 27.22 4.41
N GLU A 213 14.43 28.03 3.50
CA GLU A 213 14.85 29.42 3.32
C GLU A 213 14.60 30.24 4.59
N GLN A 214 13.41 30.11 5.21
CA GLN A 214 13.12 30.77 6.49
C GLN A 214 14.09 30.33 7.60
N PHE A 215 14.48 29.05 7.61
CA PHE A 215 15.47 28.51 8.53
C PHE A 215 16.84 29.15 8.34
N ILE A 216 17.33 29.22 7.09
CA ILE A 216 18.62 29.85 6.77
C ILE A 216 18.62 31.31 7.20
N THR A 217 17.61 32.08 6.79
CA THR A 217 17.50 33.50 7.16
C THR A 217 17.43 33.71 8.68
N ALA A 218 16.76 32.81 9.41
CA ALA A 218 16.74 32.86 10.87
C ALA A 218 18.10 32.53 11.48
N SER A 219 18.84 31.58 10.90
CA SER A 219 20.16 31.15 11.35
C SER A 219 21.25 32.20 11.07
N GLU A 220 21.16 32.90 9.94
CA GLU A 220 22.03 34.03 9.59
C GLU A 220 21.91 35.17 10.59
N LYS A 221 20.69 35.50 11.03
CA LYS A 221 20.42 36.56 12.02
C LYS A 221 21.08 36.31 13.37
N ILE A 222 21.33 35.05 13.73
CA ILE A 222 21.96 34.66 15.00
C ILE A 222 23.43 34.24 14.83
N GLY A 223 24.02 34.47 13.65
CA GLY A 223 25.44 34.22 13.40
C GLY A 223 25.84 32.74 13.29
N LEU A 224 24.90 31.83 13.05
CA LEU A 224 25.20 30.40 12.92
C LEU A 224 25.76 30.00 11.55
N THR A 225 25.59 30.84 10.52
CA THR A 225 26.03 30.58 9.15
C THR A 225 26.99 31.67 8.70
N SER A 226 28.17 31.71 9.31
CA SER A 226 29.30 32.49 8.77
C SER A 226 30.44 31.54 8.42
N GLN A 227 30.43 31.07 7.17
CA GLN A 227 31.58 30.74 6.31
C GLN A 227 31.11 30.37 4.90
#